data_AF-A0A520QJ70-F1
#
_entry.id   AF-A0A520QJ70-F1
#
_cell.length_a   1.000
_cell.length_b   1.000
_cell.length_c   1.000
_cell.angle_alpha   90.00
_cell.angle_beta   90.00
_cell.angle_gamma   90.00
#
_symmetry.space_group_name_H-M   'P 1'
#
loop_
_entity.id
_entity.type
_entity.pdbx_description
1 polymer ?
#
loop_
_entity_poly.entity_id
_entity_poly.type
_entity_poly.pdbx_seq_one_letter_code
_entity_poly.pdbx_strand_id
1 'polypeptide(L)'
;MRSLPRALRVLAVTLALSSVAIAQPDDALAVGVDPDPMELARVVRRAGDDSVLGRLEGSLTAVRAAPQLPAPELALPALVTHAAGRDPWLAPAAMQSILEITEDLDAHGLGRREADAPALAAEAERLSAIAADETARADLRVAATLAAGRLRALVGD
;
A
#
# COMPACT_ATOMS: atom_id res chain seq x y z
N MET A 1 -25.22 61.59 -27.90
CA MET A 1 -26.61 61.11 -27.76
C MET A 1 -26.67 59.63 -28.04
N ARG A 2 -27.43 58.87 -27.22
CA ARG A 2 -27.78 57.43 -27.30
C ARG A 2 -26.71 56.47 -26.75
N SER A 3 -26.69 56.21 -25.44
CA SER A 3 -27.53 55.28 -24.64
C SER A 3 -27.03 53.82 -24.67
N LEU A 4 -26.34 53.41 -23.58
CA LEU A 4 -26.28 52.04 -23.06
C LEU A 4 -27.70 51.61 -22.60
N PRO A 5 -28.08 50.30 -22.49
CA PRO A 5 -27.31 49.32 -21.69
C PRO A 5 -27.47 47.81 -21.96
N ARG A 6 -26.63 47.05 -21.24
CA ARG A 6 -26.85 45.73 -20.59
C ARG A 6 -27.23 44.52 -21.46
N ALA A 7 -26.31 43.56 -21.45
CA ALA A 7 -26.50 42.18 -20.96
C ALA A 7 -26.04 41.13 -21.97
N LEU A 8 -24.79 40.68 -21.83
CA LEU A 8 -24.54 39.25 -21.86
C LEU A 8 -23.27 38.97 -21.06
N ARG A 9 -23.51 38.53 -19.82
CA ARG A 9 -22.53 37.88 -18.95
C ARG A 9 -22.02 36.65 -19.68
N VAL A 10 -20.72 36.58 -19.97
CA VAL A 10 -20.05 35.29 -20.14
C VAL A 10 -19.06 35.15 -19.00
N LEU A 11 -19.49 34.31 -18.08
CA LEU A 11 -18.90 33.97 -16.81
C LEU A 11 -17.76 32.98 -17.09
N ALA A 12 -16.52 33.45 -17.21
CA ALA A 12 -15.35 32.59 -17.22
C ALA A 12 -14.96 32.28 -15.77
N VAL A 13 -15.68 31.33 -15.14
CA VAL A 13 -15.26 30.76 -13.87
C VAL A 13 -14.07 29.86 -14.14
N THR A 14 -12.91 30.34 -13.70
CA THR A 14 -11.68 29.58 -13.48
C THR A 14 -11.97 28.33 -12.63
N LEU A 15 -11.91 27.16 -13.26
CA LEU A 15 -11.86 25.85 -12.61
C LEU A 15 -10.49 25.69 -11.94
N ALA A 16 -10.36 26.24 -10.73
CA ALA A 16 -9.37 25.76 -9.79
C ALA A 16 -9.87 24.41 -9.28
N LEU A 17 -9.25 23.32 -9.74
CA LEU A 17 -9.39 22.00 -9.12
C LEU A 17 -8.73 22.06 -7.73
N SER A 18 -9.43 22.65 -6.77
CA SER A 18 -9.18 22.39 -5.36
C SER A 18 -9.72 20.99 -5.06
N SER A 19 -8.82 20.01 -5.08
CA SER A 19 -9.08 18.67 -4.59
C SER A 19 -9.30 18.76 -3.08
N VAL A 20 -10.51 19.11 -2.67
CA VAL A 20 -10.95 18.98 -1.28
C VAL A 20 -11.23 17.50 -1.09
N ALA A 21 -10.29 16.80 -0.46
CA ALA A 21 -10.56 15.49 0.12
C ALA A 21 -11.65 15.68 1.19
N ILE A 22 -12.90 15.45 0.80
CA ILE A 22 -13.99 15.35 1.75
C ILE A 22 -13.72 14.07 2.54
N ALA A 23 -13.18 14.21 3.75
CA ALA A 23 -13.10 13.13 4.71
C ALA A 23 -14.52 12.56 4.87
N GLN A 24 -14.75 11.36 4.36
CA GLN A 24 -16.03 10.71 4.52
C GLN A 24 -16.21 10.35 6.01
N PRO A 25 -17.42 10.53 6.56
CA PRO A 25 -17.68 10.33 7.99
C PRO A 25 -17.46 8.90 8.49
N ASP A 26 -17.22 7.94 7.58
CA ASP A 26 -16.87 6.54 7.85
C ASP A 26 -15.55 6.16 7.15
N ASP A 27 -14.43 6.86 7.45
CA ASP A 27 -13.13 6.44 6.91
C ASP A 27 -12.71 5.12 7.57
N ALA A 28 -13.03 4.00 6.92
CA ALA A 28 -12.69 2.65 7.37
C ALA A 28 -11.17 2.43 7.54
N LEU A 29 -10.34 3.33 6.98
CA LEU A 29 -8.89 3.32 7.09
C LEU A 29 -8.37 4.36 8.10
N ALA A 30 -9.26 5.07 8.80
CA ALA A 30 -8.91 5.84 9.99
C ALA A 30 -8.55 4.90 11.15
N VAL A 31 -7.64 5.35 12.00
CA VAL A 31 -6.94 4.54 13.01
C VAL A 31 -7.92 3.78 13.91
N GLY A 32 -8.01 2.48 13.70
CA GLY A 32 -8.61 1.51 14.60
C GLY A 32 -7.50 0.73 15.31
N VAL A 33 -7.62 0.53 16.61
CA VAL A 33 -6.67 -0.29 17.38
C VAL A 33 -6.81 -1.73 16.94
N ASP A 34 -5.72 -2.29 16.41
CA ASP A 34 -5.51 -3.72 16.16
C ASP A 34 -6.73 -4.53 15.71
N PRO A 35 -7.31 -4.20 14.53
CA PRO A 35 -8.44 -4.94 14.01
C PRO A 35 -8.06 -6.39 13.71
N ASP A 36 -8.94 -7.32 14.05
CA ASP A 36 -8.76 -8.73 13.69
C ASP A 36 -8.75 -8.92 12.14
N PRO A 37 -8.20 -10.04 11.63
CA PRO A 37 -8.09 -10.27 10.19
C PRO A 37 -9.42 -10.20 9.43
N MET A 38 -10.52 -10.59 10.08
CA MET A 38 -11.84 -10.58 9.46
C MET A 38 -12.39 -9.15 9.33
N GLU A 39 -12.12 -8.27 10.32
CA GLU A 39 -12.37 -6.84 10.23
C GLU A 39 -11.51 -6.18 9.14
N LEU A 40 -10.23 -6.53 9.02
CA LEU A 40 -9.37 -6.01 7.94
C LEU A 40 -9.91 -6.39 6.56
N ALA A 41 -10.36 -7.64 6.38
CA ALA A 41 -11.00 -8.06 5.14
C ALA A 41 -12.31 -7.30 4.86
N ARG A 42 -13.10 -6.96 5.90
CA ARG A 42 -14.29 -6.09 5.76
C ARG A 42 -13.90 -4.67 5.36
N VAL A 43 -12.80 -4.15 5.91
CA VAL A 43 -12.26 -2.83 5.57
C VAL A 43 -11.86 -2.77 4.10
N VAL A 44 -11.09 -3.74 3.59
CA VAL A 44 -10.73 -3.81 2.16
C VAL A 44 -11.98 -3.84 1.28
N ARG A 45 -12.94 -4.72 1.58
CA ARG A 45 -14.20 -4.82 0.81
C ARG A 45 -15.02 -3.52 0.81
N ARG A 46 -14.95 -2.73 1.89
CA ARG A 46 -15.69 -1.46 2.02
C ARG A 46 -14.96 -0.30 1.35
N ALA A 47 -13.64 -0.22 1.53
CA ALA A 47 -12.81 0.88 1.03
C ALA A 47 -12.48 0.75 -0.47
N GLY A 48 -12.35 -0.49 -0.96
CA GLY A 48 -11.83 -0.80 -2.28
C GLY A 48 -10.31 -0.80 -2.35
N ASP A 49 -9.77 -1.56 -3.31
CA ASP A 49 -8.34 -1.84 -3.43
C ASP A 49 -7.51 -0.56 -3.66
N ASP A 50 -7.94 0.30 -4.58
CA ASP A 50 -7.28 1.58 -4.88
C ASP A 50 -7.17 2.50 -3.65
N SER A 51 -8.19 2.48 -2.79
CA SER A 51 -8.21 3.26 -1.55
C SER A 51 -7.22 2.75 -0.52
N VAL A 52 -6.98 1.43 -0.48
CA VAL A 52 -5.99 0.80 0.41
C VAL A 52 -4.60 1.11 -0.12
N LEU A 53 -4.34 0.84 -1.40
CA LEU A 53 -3.05 1.09 -2.06
C LEU A 53 -2.64 2.56 -1.95
N GLY A 54 -3.57 3.49 -2.24
CA GLY A 54 -3.32 4.93 -2.18
C GLY A 54 -3.09 5.49 -0.77
N ARG A 55 -3.31 4.71 0.29
CA ARG A 55 -3.11 5.12 1.68
C ARG A 55 -1.96 4.40 2.39
N LEU A 56 -1.25 3.49 1.71
CA LEU A 56 -0.14 2.74 2.32
C LEU A 56 0.91 3.67 2.95
N GLU A 57 1.23 4.79 2.30
CA GLU A 57 2.27 5.73 2.73
C GLU A 57 2.08 6.35 4.13
N GLY A 58 0.84 6.38 4.64
CA GLY A 58 0.52 7.09 5.88
C GLY A 58 -0.50 6.43 6.79
N SER A 59 -1.08 5.29 6.39
CA SER A 59 -2.10 4.60 7.19
C SER A 59 -1.61 3.24 7.66
N LEU A 60 -1.44 3.11 8.98
CA LEU A 60 -1.16 1.83 9.63
C LEU A 60 -2.26 0.79 9.34
N THR A 61 -3.52 1.23 9.27
CA THR A 61 -4.65 0.34 8.92
C THR A 61 -4.53 -0.14 7.48
N ALA A 62 -4.15 0.72 6.53
CA ALA A 62 -3.94 0.32 5.14
C ALA A 62 -2.78 -0.68 5.01
N VAL A 63 -1.67 -0.43 5.70
CA VAL A 63 -0.53 -1.36 5.78
C VAL A 63 -0.98 -2.74 6.26
N ARG A 64 -1.71 -2.79 7.38
CA ARG A 64 -2.23 -4.04 7.95
C ARG A 64 -3.28 -4.73 7.09
N ALA A 65 -4.05 -3.96 6.33
CA ALA A 65 -5.09 -4.49 5.44
C ALA A 65 -4.53 -5.03 4.11
N ALA A 66 -3.30 -4.67 3.74
CA ALA A 66 -2.69 -5.05 2.46
C ALA A 66 -2.71 -6.56 2.16
N PRO A 67 -2.48 -7.49 3.13
CA PRO A 67 -2.56 -8.93 2.87
C PRO A 67 -3.96 -9.41 2.43
N GLN A 68 -5.00 -8.64 2.75
CA GLN A 68 -6.39 -8.98 2.42
C GLN A 68 -6.81 -8.50 1.02
N LEU A 69 -5.91 -7.86 0.27
CA LEU A 69 -6.16 -7.46 -1.12
C LEU A 69 -6.32 -8.68 -2.03
N PRO A 70 -7.12 -8.60 -3.10
CA PRO A 70 -7.20 -9.67 -4.11
C PRO A 70 -5.88 -9.91 -4.86
N ALA A 71 -5.06 -8.87 -5.03
CA ALA A 71 -3.72 -8.88 -5.61
C ALA A 71 -2.73 -8.25 -4.61
N PRO A 72 -2.40 -8.96 -3.52
CA PRO A 72 -1.62 -8.40 -2.42
C PRO A 72 -0.18 -8.05 -2.81
N GLU A 73 0.36 -8.69 -3.85
CA GLU A 73 1.68 -8.37 -4.39
C GLU A 73 1.83 -6.90 -4.82
N LEU A 74 0.73 -6.22 -5.19
CA LEU A 74 0.75 -4.81 -5.58
C LEU A 74 1.13 -3.87 -4.42
N ALA A 75 0.97 -4.32 -3.18
CA ALA A 75 1.34 -3.54 -2.00
C ALA A 75 2.83 -3.66 -1.65
N LEU A 76 3.55 -4.68 -2.15
CA LEU A 76 4.93 -4.98 -1.76
C LEU A 76 5.88 -3.78 -1.90
N PRO A 77 5.88 -3.00 -3.00
CA PRO A 77 6.83 -1.89 -3.14
C PRO A 77 6.71 -0.81 -2.04
N ALA A 78 5.47 -0.50 -1.64
CA ALA A 78 5.20 0.45 -0.58
C ALA A 78 5.51 -0.14 0.80
N LEU A 79 5.11 -1.40 1.05
CA LEU A 79 5.40 -2.08 2.31
C LEU A 79 6.91 -2.22 2.55
N VAL A 80 7.69 -2.60 1.53
CA VAL A 80 9.16 -2.71 1.62
C VAL A 80 9.78 -1.35 1.95
N THR A 81 9.23 -0.26 1.39
CA THR A 81 9.64 1.11 1.73
C THR A 81 9.40 1.43 3.20
N HIS A 82 8.25 1.06 3.76
CA HIS A 82 7.98 1.23 5.19
C HIS A 82 8.84 0.35 6.08
N ALA A 83 9.07 -0.89 5.69
CA ALA A 83 9.90 -1.85 6.41
C ALA A 83 11.36 -1.41 6.52
N ALA A 84 11.89 -0.71 5.51
CA ALA A 84 13.21 -0.08 5.54
C ALA A 84 13.26 1.21 6.41
N GLY A 85 12.10 1.74 6.79
CA GLY A 85 11.98 2.93 7.63
C GLY A 85 12.35 2.67 9.08
N ARG A 86 12.35 3.76 9.87
CA ARG A 86 12.63 3.73 11.32
C ARG A 86 11.39 3.96 12.19
N ASP A 87 10.22 4.05 11.56
CA ASP A 87 8.97 4.26 12.29
C ASP A 87 8.68 3.03 13.17
N PRO A 88 8.51 3.21 14.50
CA PRO A 88 8.38 2.09 15.42
C PRO A 88 7.08 1.30 15.27
N TRP A 89 6.07 1.85 14.57
CA TRP A 89 4.76 1.23 14.34
C TRP A 89 4.60 0.74 12.90
N LEU A 90 4.96 1.56 11.92
CA LEU A 90 4.82 1.22 10.51
C LEU A 90 5.84 0.19 10.04
N ALA A 91 7.12 0.29 10.44
CA ALA A 91 8.13 -0.65 9.94
C ALA A 91 7.84 -2.10 10.36
N PRO A 92 7.48 -2.39 11.64
CA PRO A 92 7.09 -3.74 12.04
C PRO A 92 5.78 -4.21 11.40
N ALA A 93 4.77 -3.34 11.31
CA ALA A 93 3.51 -3.70 10.69
C ALA A 93 3.69 -4.01 9.20
N ALA A 94 4.50 -3.24 8.48
CA ALA A 94 4.79 -3.48 7.08
C ALA A 94 5.55 -4.79 6.89
N MET A 95 6.55 -5.07 7.73
CA MET A 95 7.28 -6.34 7.68
C MET A 95 6.38 -7.54 7.97
N GLN A 96 5.48 -7.43 8.95
CA GLN A 96 4.49 -8.47 9.24
C GLN A 96 3.57 -8.72 8.04
N SER A 97 3.03 -7.66 7.43
CA SER A 97 2.21 -7.78 6.24
C SER A 97 2.97 -8.37 5.05
N ILE A 98 4.27 -8.04 4.86
CA ILE A 98 5.11 -8.68 3.85
C ILE A 98 5.25 -10.19 4.11
N LEU A 99 5.44 -10.60 5.36
CA LEU A 99 5.55 -12.02 5.69
C LEU A 99 4.27 -12.78 5.38
N GLU A 100 3.11 -12.22 5.73
CA GLU A 100 1.80 -12.81 5.41
C GLU A 100 1.59 -12.92 3.90
N ILE A 101 1.86 -11.84 3.16
CA ILE A 101 1.75 -11.84 1.70
C ILE A 101 2.67 -12.90 1.09
N THR A 102 3.96 -12.91 1.46
CA THR A 102 4.94 -13.86 0.90
C THR A 102 4.71 -15.31 1.32
N GLU A 103 3.96 -15.56 2.39
CA GLU A 103 3.56 -16.91 2.82
C GLU A 103 2.37 -17.44 2.00
N ASP A 104 1.42 -16.57 1.67
CA ASP A 104 0.21 -16.94 0.92
C ASP A 104 0.36 -16.86 -0.60
N LEU A 105 1.42 -16.19 -1.10
CA LEU A 105 1.70 -16.14 -2.53
C LEU A 105 2.19 -17.49 -3.07
N ASP A 106 1.61 -17.90 -4.20
CA ASP A 106 2.03 -19.07 -4.95
C ASP A 106 2.15 -18.74 -6.45
N ALA A 107 3.00 -19.49 -7.16
CA ALA A 107 3.31 -19.26 -8.57
C ALA A 107 2.08 -19.37 -9.50
N HIS A 108 1.10 -20.21 -9.16
CA HIS A 108 -0.12 -20.35 -9.95
C HIS A 108 -1.02 -19.12 -9.78
N GLY A 109 -1.18 -18.64 -8.55
CA GLY A 109 -1.91 -17.42 -8.23
C GLY A 109 -1.32 -16.20 -8.94
N LEU A 110 0.00 -16.04 -8.88
CA LEU A 110 0.74 -14.98 -9.58
C LEU A 110 0.58 -15.08 -11.10
N GLY A 111 0.69 -16.27 -11.67
CA GLY A 111 0.51 -16.50 -13.10
C GLY A 111 -0.90 -16.14 -13.60
N ARG A 112 -1.95 -16.45 -12.84
CA ARG A 112 -3.33 -16.06 -13.18
C ARG A 112 -3.58 -14.56 -13.14
N ARG A 113 -2.87 -13.84 -12.26
CA ARG A 113 -2.97 -12.38 -12.14
C ARG A 113 -2.00 -11.64 -13.06
N GLU A 114 -1.22 -12.37 -13.85
CA GLU A 114 -0.18 -11.81 -14.72
C GLU A 114 0.79 -10.91 -13.95
N ALA A 115 1.16 -11.34 -12.73
CA ALA A 115 2.05 -10.58 -11.87
C ALA A 115 3.43 -10.39 -12.52
N ASP A 116 4.01 -9.19 -12.35
CA ASP A 116 5.30 -8.83 -12.92
C ASP A 116 6.45 -9.48 -12.11
N ALA A 117 6.95 -10.61 -12.61
CA ALA A 117 8.04 -11.35 -11.97
C ALA A 117 9.33 -10.50 -11.81
N PRO A 118 9.80 -9.73 -12.81
CA PRO A 118 10.88 -8.76 -12.61
C PRO A 118 10.65 -7.77 -11.47
N ALA A 119 9.44 -7.22 -11.32
CA ALA A 119 9.13 -6.31 -10.22
C ALA A 119 9.20 -7.02 -8.85
N LEU A 120 8.68 -8.25 -8.77
CA LEU A 120 8.77 -9.07 -7.55
C LEU A 120 10.23 -9.43 -7.21
N ALA A 121 11.06 -9.75 -8.20
CA ALA A 121 12.48 -10.00 -7.99
C ALA A 121 13.19 -8.76 -7.44
N ALA A 122 12.86 -7.56 -7.94
CA ALA A 122 13.40 -6.31 -7.43
C ALA A 122 13.05 -6.08 -5.95
N GLU A 123 11.83 -6.41 -5.53
CA GLU A 123 11.44 -6.32 -4.12
C GLU A 123 12.15 -7.36 -3.24
N ALA A 124 12.45 -8.55 -3.77
CA ALA A 124 13.25 -9.55 -3.06
C ALA A 124 14.70 -9.06 -2.80
N GLU A 125 15.28 -8.34 -3.76
CA GLU A 125 16.58 -7.68 -3.59
C GLU A 125 16.53 -6.57 -2.55
N ARG A 126 15.48 -5.74 -2.56
CA ARG A 126 15.29 -4.69 -1.54
C ARG A 126 15.13 -5.26 -0.13
N LEU A 127 14.40 -6.37 0.01
CA LEU A 127 14.30 -7.09 1.29
C LEU A 127 15.66 -7.65 1.73
N SER A 128 16.46 -8.17 0.79
CA SER A 128 17.81 -8.63 1.10
C SER A 128 18.73 -7.48 1.57
N ALA A 129 18.55 -6.29 1.01
CA ALA A 129 19.25 -5.09 1.48
C ALA A 129 18.86 -4.73 2.93
N ILE A 130 17.58 -4.82 3.30
CA ILE A 130 17.14 -4.65 4.70
C ILE A 130 17.77 -5.70 5.61
N ALA A 131 17.81 -6.96 5.19
CA ALA A 131 18.44 -8.03 5.97
C ALA A 131 19.94 -7.77 6.23
N ALA A 132 20.63 -7.24 5.24
CA ALA A 132 22.06 -6.91 5.31
C ALA A 132 22.36 -5.61 6.08
N ASP A 133 21.39 -4.72 6.27
CA ASP A 133 21.60 -3.45 6.97
C ASP A 133 21.80 -3.69 8.48
N GLU A 134 23.04 -3.55 8.94
CA GLU A 134 23.40 -3.72 10.35
C GLU A 134 22.80 -2.65 11.28
N THR A 135 22.32 -1.53 10.73
CA THR A 135 21.67 -0.46 11.49
C THR A 135 20.16 -0.70 11.67
N ALA A 136 19.58 -1.62 10.90
CA ALA A 136 18.19 -2.01 11.05
C ALA A 136 17.97 -2.88 12.30
N ARG A 137 16.74 -2.89 12.80
CA ARG A 137 16.39 -3.72 13.97
C ARG A 137 16.57 -5.20 13.66
N ALA A 138 17.16 -5.94 14.60
CA ALA A 138 17.53 -7.35 14.39
C ALA A 138 16.34 -8.25 14.01
N ASP A 139 15.17 -8.02 14.60
CA ASP A 139 13.93 -8.74 14.28
C ASP A 139 13.49 -8.51 12.82
N LEU A 140 13.52 -7.25 12.36
CA LEU A 140 13.17 -6.90 10.99
C LEU A 140 14.17 -7.49 9.98
N ARG A 141 15.47 -7.55 10.32
CA ARG A 141 16.48 -8.16 9.44
C ARG A 141 16.23 -9.66 9.23
N VAL A 142 15.88 -10.39 10.29
CA VAL A 142 15.54 -11.83 10.22
C VAL A 142 14.28 -12.02 9.38
N ALA A 143 13.23 -11.24 9.63
CA ALA A 143 12.00 -11.29 8.85
C ALA A 143 12.25 -10.97 7.36
N ALA A 144 13.08 -9.96 7.07
CA ALA A 144 13.44 -9.59 5.70
C ALA A 144 14.17 -10.72 4.96
N THR A 145 15.02 -11.48 5.67
CA THR A 145 15.72 -12.65 5.11
C THR A 145 14.71 -13.72 4.68
N LEU A 146 13.72 -14.01 5.53
CA LEU A 146 12.68 -15.00 5.25
C LEU A 146 11.80 -14.55 4.07
N ALA A 147 11.32 -13.30 4.09
CA ALA A 147 10.50 -12.75 3.03
C ALA A 147 11.23 -12.73 1.67
N ALA A 148 12.49 -12.29 1.65
CA ALA A 148 13.30 -12.28 0.43
C ALA A 148 13.47 -13.69 -0.15
N GLY A 149 13.78 -14.68 0.69
CA GLY A 149 13.93 -16.07 0.26
C GLY A 149 12.65 -16.66 -0.35
N ARG A 150 11.50 -16.40 0.27
CA ARG A 150 10.19 -16.82 -0.25
C ARG A 150 9.89 -16.17 -1.60
N LEU A 151 10.12 -14.87 -1.72
CA LEU A 151 9.83 -14.15 -2.96
C LEU A 151 10.72 -14.60 -4.12
N ARG A 152 12.02 -14.85 -3.87
CA ARG A 152 12.93 -15.44 -4.88
C ARG A 152 12.48 -16.83 -5.33
N ALA A 153 12.05 -17.67 -4.40
CA ALA A 153 11.56 -19.01 -4.72
C ALA A 153 10.33 -19.00 -5.64
N LEU A 154 9.54 -17.92 -5.64
CA LEU A 154 8.35 -17.76 -6.49
C LEU A 154 8.68 -17.28 -7.90
N VAL A 155 9.64 -16.37 -8.04
CA VAL A 155 10.00 -15.77 -9.35
C VAL A 155 11.03 -16.60 -10.12
N GLY A 156 11.69 -17.54 -9.45
CA GLY A 156 12.79 -18.32 -10.01
C GLY A 156 14.07 -17.49 -10.08
N ASP A 157 15.13 -17.97 -9.42
CA ASP A 157 16.51 -17.57 -9.75
C ASP A 157 16.98 -18.28 -11.02
#